data_AF-A0A5C4RZZ4-F1
#
_entry.id   AF-A0A5C4RZZ4-F1
#
_cell.length_a   1.000
_cell.length_b   1.000
_cell.length_c   1.000
_cell.angle_alpha   90.00
_cell.angle_beta   90.00
_cell.angle_gamma   90.00
#
_symmetry.space_group_name_H-M   'P 1'
#
loop_
_entity.id
_entity.type
_entity.pdbx_description
1 polymer ?
#
loop_
_entity_poly.entity_id
_entity_poly.type
_entity_poly.pdbx_seq_one_letter_code
_entity_poly.pdbx_strand_id
1 'polypeptide(L)' 'MRLLHVMTDSMKRSEIQHHLGLKHEEHFRRAYLLPAMEAALLEMTIPDKPRSRLQQYRPTRKGLQFLKQTEKS' A
#
# COMPACT_ATOMS: atom_id res chain seq x y z
N MET A 1 3.30 2.61 -9.99
CA MET A 1 2.83 2.41 -8.59
C MET A 1 3.98 2.66 -7.61
N ARG A 2 4.27 3.92 -7.25
CA ARG A 2 5.38 4.26 -6.34
C ARG A 2 5.20 3.69 -4.92
N LEU A 3 3.95 3.54 -4.48
CA LEU A 3 3.59 2.99 -3.18
C LEU A 3 4.19 1.60 -2.93
N LEU A 4 4.09 0.67 -3.89
CA LEU A 4 4.56 -0.70 -3.69
C LEU A 4 6.08 -0.78 -3.50
N HIS A 5 6.83 0.16 -4.12
CA HIS A 5 8.30 0.17 -4.06
C HIS A 5 8.85 0.60 -2.70
N VAL A 6 8.04 1.27 -1.87
CA VAL A 6 8.46 1.66 -0.52
C VAL A 6 8.03 0.65 0.55
N MET A 7 7.31 -0.40 0.15
CA MET A 7 6.81 -1.41 1.08
C MET A 7 7.79 -2.56 1.17
N THR A 8 8.27 -2.86 2.38
CA THR A 8 9.13 -4.01 2.65
C THR A 8 8.32 -5.24 3.05
N ASP A 9 7.21 -5.04 3.78
CA ASP A 9 6.36 -6.07 4.36
C ASP A 9 4.93 -5.52 4.61
N SER A 10 4.24 -6.05 5.62
CA SER A 10 3.00 -5.48 6.17
C SER A 10 3.30 -4.17 6.89
N MET A 11 2.70 -3.06 6.46
CA MET A 11 2.97 -1.74 7.01
C MET A 11 1.69 -0.98 7.34
N LYS A 12 1.75 -0.12 8.34
CA LYS A 12 0.67 0.82 8.65
C LYS A 12 0.56 1.87 7.55
N ARG A 13 -0.65 2.40 7.40
CA ARG A 13 -0.96 3.55 6.53
C ARG A 13 0.05 4.69 6.70
N SER A 14 0.33 5.05 7.95
CA SER A 14 1.22 6.16 8.31
C SER A 14 2.67 5.90 7.94
N GLU A 15 3.14 4.66 8.05
CA GLU A 15 4.51 4.26 7.67
C GLU A 15 4.67 4.36 6.15
N ILE A 16 3.74 3.81 5.39
CA ILE A 16 3.74 3.89 3.91
C ILE A 16 3.72 5.36 3.47
N GLN A 17 2.84 6.19 4.05
CA GLN A 17 2.79 7.61 3.77
C GLN A 17 4.13 8.31 4.05
N HIS A 18 4.74 7.99 5.20
CA HIS A 18 6.02 8.55 5.61
C HIS A 18 7.14 8.20 4.63
N HIS A 19 7.27 6.93 4.22
CA HIS A 19 8.28 6.51 3.24
C HIS A 19 8.08 7.13 1.86
N LEU A 20 6.84 7.47 1.49
CA LEU A 20 6.56 8.24 0.27
C LEU A 20 6.88 9.73 0.39
N GLY A 21 7.21 10.22 1.58
CA GLY A 21 7.46 11.65 1.84
C GLY A 21 6.19 12.52 1.71
N LEU A 22 5.01 11.94 1.84
CA LEU A 22 3.74 12.63 1.65
C LEU A 22 3.25 13.24 2.96
N LYS A 23 2.87 14.51 2.95
CA LYS A 23 2.37 15.22 4.14
C LYS A 23 0.85 15.10 4.31
N HIS A 24 0.11 15.09 3.21
CA HIS A 24 -1.36 15.11 3.23
C HIS A 24 -1.95 13.69 3.19
N GLU A 25 -2.64 13.31 4.25
CA GLU A 25 -3.27 11.99 4.38
C GLU A 25 -4.35 11.73 3.32
N GLU A 26 -5.23 12.71 3.07
CA GLU A 26 -6.32 12.53 2.10
C GLU A 26 -5.77 12.30 0.70
N HIS A 27 -4.77 13.09 0.30
CA HIS A 27 -4.11 12.91 -0.99
C HIS A 27 -3.40 11.56 -1.07
N PHE A 28 -2.67 11.15 -0.03
CA PHE A 28 -2.06 9.82 0.04
C PHE A 28 -3.12 8.72 -0.16
N ARG A 29 -4.26 8.82 0.53
CA ARG A 29 -5.32 7.82 0.46
C ARG A 29 -5.93 7.74 -0.94
N ARG A 30 -6.27 8.87 -1.55
CA ARG A 30 -6.97 8.92 -2.85
C ARG A 30 -6.05 8.66 -4.05
N ALA A 31 -4.80 9.12 -4.00
CA ALA A 31 -3.88 9.01 -5.13
C ALA A 31 -3.01 7.74 -5.10
N TYR A 32 -2.86 7.09 -3.93
CA TYR A 32 -1.96 5.94 -3.79
C TYR A 32 -2.66 4.73 -3.18
N LEU A 33 -3.23 4.87 -1.98
CA LEU A 33 -3.72 3.70 -1.23
C LEU A 33 -4.95 3.06 -1.88
N LEU A 34 -6.00 3.85 -2.12
CA LEU A 34 -7.26 3.37 -2.71
C LEU A 34 -7.03 2.77 -4.11
N PRO A 35 -6.33 3.45 -5.05
CA PRO A 35 -6.05 2.87 -6.36
C PRO A 35 -5.28 1.54 -6.29
N ALA A 36 -4.36 1.39 -5.32
CA ALA A 36 -3.59 0.15 -5.15
C ALA A 36 -4.45 -1.00 -4.64
N MET A 37 -5.41 -0.71 -3.74
CA MET A 37 -6.38 -1.71 -3.27
C MET A 37 -7.40 -2.07 -4.36
N GLU A 38 -7.93 -1.09 -5.08
CA GLU A 38 -8.88 -1.30 -6.19
C GLU A 38 -8.24 -2.14 -7.31
N ALA A 39 -6.96 -1.92 -7.60
CA ALA A 39 -6.19 -2.73 -8.54
C ALA A 39 -5.84 -4.13 -7.98
N ALA A 40 -6.24 -4.47 -6.75
CA ALA A 40 -5.90 -5.68 -6.02
C ALA A 40 -4.38 -5.91 -5.88
N LEU A 41 -3.60 -4.84 -5.83
CA LEU A 41 -2.15 -4.89 -5.60
C LEU A 41 -1.81 -4.86 -4.10
N LEU A 42 -2.71 -4.31 -3.28
CA LEU A 42 -2.65 -4.31 -1.83
C LEU A 42 -3.90 -4.94 -1.23
N GLU A 43 -3.75 -5.45 -0.02
CA GLU A 43 -4.85 -5.90 0.82
C GLU A 43 -4.65 -5.50 2.29
N MET A 44 -5.75 -5.49 3.02
CA MET A 44 -5.79 -5.27 4.47
C MET A 44 -5.45 -6.56 5.22
N THR A 45 -4.66 -6.46 6.30
CA THR A 45 -4.34 -7.63 7.14
C THR A 45 -5.49 -8.04 8.08
N ILE A 46 -6.35 -7.08 8.47
CA ILE A 46 -7.52 -7.31 9.34
C ILE A 46 -8.78 -6.72 8.68
N PRO A 47 -9.28 -7.30 7.58
CA PRO A 47 -10.39 -6.73 6.81
C PRO A 47 -11.67 -6.52 7.63
N ASP A 48 -11.95 -7.38 8.61
CA ASP A 48 -13.14 -7.28 9.47
C ASP A 48 -13.10 -6.11 10.47
N LYS A 49 -11.89 -5.55 10.71
CA LYS A 49 -11.68 -4.44 11.65
C LYS A 49 -10.85 -3.34 10.99
N PRO A 50 -11.38 -2.66 9.95
CA PRO A 50 -10.62 -1.70 9.15
C PRO A 50 -10.13 -0.47 9.93
N ARG A 51 -10.76 -0.17 11.08
CA ARG A 51 -10.37 0.90 12.00
C ARG A 51 -9.46 0.43 13.15
N SER A 52 -9.03 -0.83 13.13
CA SER A 52 -8.14 -1.38 14.15
C SER A 52 -6.82 -0.60 14.21
N ARG A 53 -6.30 -0.33 15.41
CA ARG A 53 -4.95 0.25 15.58
C ARG A 53 -3.85 -0.67 15.03
N LEU A 54 -4.15 -1.96 14.89
CA LEU A 54 -3.26 -3.00 14.37
C LEU A 54 -3.46 -3.23 12.88
N GLN A 55 -4.34 -2.44 12.23
CA GLN A 55 -4.56 -2.54 10.80
C GLN A 55 -3.27 -2.21 10.03
N GLN A 56 -2.89 -3.10 9.13
CA GLN A 56 -1.77 -2.93 8.22
C GLN A 56 -2.21 -3.25 6.78
N TYR A 57 -1.35 -2.90 5.83
CA TYR A 57 -1.52 -3.19 4.41
C TYR A 57 -0.32 -3.99 3.97
N ARG A 58 -0.54 -4.99 3.11
CA ARG A 58 0.54 -5.79 2.52
C ARG A 58 0.35 -5.94 1.01
N PRO A 59 1.44 -6.11 0.24
CA PRO A 59 1.35 -6.46 -1.17
C PRO A 59 0.67 -7.81 -1.35
N THR A 60 -0.26 -7.90 -2.30
CA THR A 60 -0.82 -9.18 -2.74
C THR A 60 0.18 -9.89 -3.65
N ARG A 61 -0.09 -11.16 -3.98
CA ARG A 61 0.66 -11.87 -5.04
C ARG A 61 0.69 -11.08 -6.36
N LYS A 62 -0.42 -10.42 -6.72
CA LYS A 62 -0.52 -9.57 -7.91
C LYS A 62 0.35 -8.32 -7.77
N GLY A 63 0.35 -7.68 -6.59
CA GLY A 63 1.22 -6.55 -6.28
C GLY A 63 2.71 -6.89 -6.42
N LEU A 64 3.12 -8.05 -5.90
CA LEU A 64 4.51 -8.53 -6.01
C LEU A 64 4.90 -8.85 -7.46
N GLN A 65 4.00 -9.44 -8.25
CA GLN A 65 4.24 -9.67 -9.68
C GLN A 65 4.38 -8.36 -10.44
N PHE A 66 3.53 -7.37 -10.15
CA PHE A 66 3.61 -6.04 -10.73
C PHE A 66 4.97 -5.40 -10.47
N LEU A 67 5.48 -5.45 -9.23
CA LEU A 67 6.81 -4.95 -8.89
C LEU A 67 7.93 -5.59 -9.72
N LYS A 68 7.92 -6.92 -9.84
CA LYS A 68 8.90 -7.67 -10.63
C LYS A 68 8.86 -7.33 -12.12
N GLN A 69 7.71 -6.89 -12.64
CA GLN A 69 7.58 -6.44 -14.03
C GLN A 69 8.13 -5.03 -14.21
N THR A 70 7.92 -4.14 -13.23
CA THR A 70 8.38 -2.75 -13.30
C THR A 70 9.89 -2.59 -13.08
N GLU A 71 10.55 -3.51 -12.38
CA GLU A 71 12.01 -3.51 -12.19
C GLU A 71 12.79 -4.04 -13.40
N LYS A 72 12.11 -4.71 -14.34
CA LYS A 72 12.72 -5.32 -15.54
C LYS A 72 12.59 -4.46 -16.80
N SER A 73 12.14 -3.22 -16.67
CA SER A 73 11.95 -2.26 -17.77
C SER A 73 12.91 -1.10 -17.70
#